data_AF-A0A016TLZ5-F1
#
_entry.id   AF-A0A016TLZ5-F1
#
_cell.length_a   1.000
_cell.length_b   1.000
_cell.length_c   1.000
_cell.angle_alpha   90.00
_cell.angle_beta   90.00
_cell.angle_gamma   90.00
#
_symmetry.space_group_name_H-M   'P 1'
#
loop_
_entity.id
_entity.type
_entity.pdbx_description
1 polymer ?
#
loop_
_entity_poly.entity_id
_entity_poly.type
_entity_poly.pdbx_seq_one_letter_code
_entity_poly.pdbx_strand_id
1 'polypeptide(L)'
;MASSSQAPDIGDKKRTSGDPHKSFYHQDLIVTPATGSELHAKPGPNESLKFGHTYSDHMAFADWNDAEGWSRPQITPLRDIKIHPGAKVLHYASELFEGMKAYRGVDNRIRLFRPEMNMARMRRTAHRAALPDFDAEELIKIICDQISLDQEWVPYSTTSSLYIRPTLIGTDPTLGVGFPVSAKLFVLTGPVGQYYATGFQPIRLLADAQYVRAFPGGVGAFKMGCNYAPTIWVGKEAAAKNCQQVLWLYGEQEEITEVGTMNIFVFWKNTEGEMELITPPLDKGVILPGVTRDSLLQLAREWGEFKVSEKSFSIHDIKKALDEGRVSVSNTPRFRS
;
A
#
# COMPACT_ATOMS: atom_id res chain seq x y z
N MET A 1 18.91 -18.44 -66.65
CA MET A 1 17.97 -17.42 -66.15
C MET A 1 17.72 -17.74 -64.69
N ALA A 2 18.43 -17.05 -63.79
CA ALA A 2 18.28 -17.22 -62.34
C ALA A 2 17.23 -16.23 -61.85
N SER A 3 16.15 -16.72 -61.24
CA SER A 3 15.10 -15.88 -60.65
C SER A 3 15.54 -15.44 -59.26
N SER A 4 15.75 -14.13 -59.08
CA SER A 4 15.93 -13.49 -57.78
C SER A 4 14.59 -13.36 -57.07
N SER A 5 14.38 -14.12 -55.99
CA SER A 5 13.30 -13.85 -55.03
C SER A 5 13.76 -12.77 -54.05
N GLN A 6 13.22 -11.56 -54.18
CA GLN A 6 13.35 -10.53 -53.15
C GLN A 6 12.54 -10.94 -51.91
N ALA A 7 13.19 -10.95 -50.75
CA ALA A 7 12.54 -11.08 -49.46
C ALA A 7 11.67 -9.84 -49.20
N PRO A 8 10.51 -9.98 -48.53
CA PRO A 8 9.70 -8.82 -48.17
C PRO A 8 10.47 -7.99 -47.14
N ASP A 9 10.60 -6.71 -47.46
CA ASP A 9 11.08 -5.65 -46.58
C ASP A 9 10.24 -5.65 -45.29
N ILE A 10 10.86 -6.05 -44.18
CA ILE A 10 10.28 -5.93 -42.84
C ILE A 10 10.46 -4.47 -42.45
N GLY A 11 9.62 -3.62 -43.03
CA GLY A 11 9.53 -2.22 -42.68
C GLY A 11 9.25 -2.09 -41.19
N ASP A 12 10.07 -1.27 -40.53
CA ASP A 12 9.91 -0.79 -39.16
C ASP A 12 8.44 -0.50 -38.87
N LYS A 13 7.78 -1.39 -38.10
CA LYS A 13 6.51 -1.07 -37.46
C LYS A 13 6.80 0.03 -36.45
N LYS A 14 6.54 1.28 -36.85
CA LYS A 14 6.40 2.42 -35.94
C LYS A 14 5.63 1.95 -34.72
N ARG A 15 6.30 1.91 -33.56
CA ARG A 15 5.65 1.69 -32.26
C ARG A 15 4.62 2.81 -32.08
N THR A 16 3.34 2.48 -32.21
CA THR A 16 2.27 3.43 -31.92
C THR A 16 2.09 3.46 -30.41
N SER A 17 2.28 4.64 -29.79
CA SER A 17 1.83 4.93 -28.43
C SER A 17 0.34 4.61 -28.31
N GLY A 18 -0.09 4.01 -27.19
CA GLY A 18 -1.51 3.75 -26.96
C GLY A 18 -2.31 5.03 -26.70
N ASP A 19 -3.58 4.89 -26.33
CA ASP A 19 -4.49 6.01 -26.09
C ASP A 19 -4.16 6.71 -24.77
N PRO A 20 -3.65 7.96 -24.78
CA PRO A 20 -3.25 8.66 -23.57
C PRO A 20 -4.45 8.94 -22.65
N HIS A 21 -5.68 9.01 -23.15
CA HIS A 21 -6.86 9.15 -22.28
C HIS A 21 -7.15 7.87 -21.49
N LYS A 22 -6.62 6.72 -21.93
CA LYS A 22 -6.76 5.45 -21.21
C LYS A 22 -5.61 5.20 -20.24
N SER A 23 -4.36 5.49 -20.63
CA SER A 23 -3.19 5.24 -19.79
C SER A 23 -1.93 5.97 -20.29
N PHE A 24 -0.94 6.12 -19.42
CA PHE A 24 0.46 6.22 -19.84
C PHE A 24 1.03 4.83 -20.16
N TYR A 25 2.13 4.78 -20.92
CA TYR A 25 2.78 3.54 -21.32
C TYR A 25 4.28 3.57 -20.98
N HIS A 26 4.77 2.47 -20.43
CA HIS A 26 6.18 2.21 -20.09
C HIS A 26 7.10 2.37 -21.29
N GLN A 27 6.66 2.00 -22.50
CA GLN A 27 7.47 2.17 -23.71
C GLN A 27 7.81 3.64 -24.03
N ASP A 28 7.04 4.59 -23.48
CA ASP A 28 7.20 6.03 -23.66
C ASP A 28 7.92 6.69 -22.48
N LEU A 29 8.44 5.89 -21.54
CA LEU A 29 9.13 6.34 -20.32
C LEU A 29 10.38 7.16 -20.65
N ILE A 30 10.48 8.33 -20.03
CA ILE A 30 11.65 9.21 -20.10
C ILE A 30 12.41 9.12 -18.77
N VAL A 31 13.69 8.75 -18.82
CA VAL A 31 14.53 8.62 -17.62
C VAL A 31 15.57 9.73 -17.61
N THR A 32 15.60 10.50 -16.52
CA THR A 32 16.63 11.49 -16.21
C THR A 32 17.32 11.06 -14.92
N PRO A 33 18.52 10.45 -14.98
CA PRO A 33 19.24 10.01 -13.79
C PRO A 33 19.74 11.18 -12.94
N ALA A 34 19.78 11.00 -11.63
CA ALA A 34 20.41 11.87 -10.66
C ALA A 34 21.92 11.89 -10.84
N THR A 35 22.52 13.07 -10.66
CA THR A 35 23.96 13.30 -10.84
C THR A 35 24.53 14.11 -9.69
N GLY A 36 25.81 13.86 -9.37
CA GLY A 36 26.56 14.68 -8.40
C GLY A 36 25.83 14.87 -7.08
N SER A 37 25.45 16.12 -6.79
CA SER A 37 24.76 16.52 -5.55
C SER A 37 23.33 15.98 -5.39
N GLU A 38 22.73 15.42 -6.45
CA GLU A 38 21.40 14.81 -6.40
C GLU A 38 21.43 13.37 -5.83
N LEU A 39 22.62 12.77 -5.74
CA LEU A 39 22.82 11.45 -5.14
C LEU A 39 23.09 11.57 -3.64
N HIS A 40 22.27 10.91 -2.84
CA HIS A 40 22.41 10.91 -1.39
C HIS A 40 23.19 9.68 -0.91
N ALA A 41 23.83 9.83 0.25
CA ALA A 41 24.48 8.72 0.95
C ALA A 41 23.44 7.68 1.36
N LYS A 42 23.73 6.41 1.09
CA LYS A 42 22.84 5.30 1.42
C LYS A 42 23.01 5.00 2.91
N PRO A 43 21.94 4.64 3.64
CA PRO A 43 22.05 4.31 5.05
C PRO A 43 23.04 3.16 5.27
N GLY A 44 23.82 3.27 6.35
CA GLY A 44 24.74 2.20 6.72
C GLY A 44 24.01 0.91 7.13
N PRO A 45 24.67 -0.26 7.09
CA PRO A 45 24.03 -1.55 7.43
C PRO A 45 23.51 -1.64 8.88
N ASN A 46 24.05 -0.81 9.79
CA ASN A 46 23.66 -0.76 11.20
C ASN A 46 22.85 0.49 11.56
N GLU A 47 22.46 1.30 10.57
CA GLU A 47 21.72 2.53 10.82
C GLU A 47 20.23 2.23 11.10
N SER A 48 19.66 2.97 12.04
CA SER A 48 18.23 2.83 12.37
C SER A 48 17.37 3.46 11.28
N LEU A 49 16.81 2.62 10.42
CA LEU A 49 15.91 3.01 9.34
C LEU A 49 14.49 3.33 9.87
N LYS A 50 14.17 4.62 10.02
CA LYS A 50 12.81 5.07 10.36
C LYS A 50 11.92 5.09 9.13
N PHE A 51 10.71 4.53 9.26
CA PHE A 51 9.74 4.46 8.17
C PHE A 51 9.36 5.86 7.64
N GLY A 52 9.63 6.11 6.35
CA GLY A 52 9.21 7.33 5.67
C GLY A 52 10.05 8.58 5.97
N HIS A 53 11.24 8.44 6.55
CA HIS A 53 12.14 9.57 6.83
C HIS A 53 13.26 9.75 5.80
N THR A 54 13.59 8.69 5.07
CA THR A 54 14.65 8.69 4.05
C THR A 54 14.04 8.23 2.73
N TYR A 55 14.38 8.92 1.65
CA TYR A 55 13.91 8.64 0.30
C TYR A 55 15.09 8.30 -0.61
N SER A 56 14.83 7.47 -1.63
CA SER A 56 15.80 7.18 -2.68
C SER A 56 16.01 8.39 -3.60
N ASP A 57 17.02 8.30 -4.48
CA ASP A 57 17.47 9.43 -5.29
C ASP A 57 16.46 9.81 -6.39
N HIS A 58 15.57 8.90 -6.81
CA HIS A 58 14.64 9.13 -7.91
C HIS A 58 13.17 8.98 -7.51
N MET A 59 12.31 9.66 -8.27
CA MET A 59 10.86 9.48 -8.25
C MET A 59 10.31 9.28 -9.67
N ALA A 60 9.34 8.39 -9.82
CA ALA A 60 8.55 8.28 -11.05
C ALA A 60 7.30 9.17 -10.98
N PHE A 61 6.86 9.74 -12.09
CA PHE A 61 5.58 10.46 -12.17
C PHE A 61 4.99 10.52 -13.58
N ALA A 62 3.69 10.77 -13.65
CA ALA A 62 2.95 11.12 -14.86
C ALA A 62 1.85 12.12 -14.51
N ASP A 63 1.67 13.13 -15.35
CA ASP A 63 0.56 14.08 -15.26
C ASP A 63 -0.62 13.61 -16.08
N TRP A 64 -1.82 14.04 -15.73
CA TRP A 64 -3.04 13.79 -16.48
C TRP A 64 -3.87 15.06 -16.56
N ASN A 65 -4.48 15.30 -17.72
CA ASN A 65 -5.57 16.27 -17.86
C ASN A 65 -6.67 15.72 -18.76
N ASP A 66 -7.90 16.22 -18.58
CA ASP A 66 -9.08 15.72 -19.30
C ASP A 66 -9.01 15.94 -20.82
N ALA A 67 -8.28 16.98 -21.26
CA ALA A 67 -8.19 17.35 -22.67
C ALA A 67 -7.19 16.50 -23.47
N GLU A 68 -6.09 16.05 -22.85
CA GLU A 68 -4.99 15.35 -23.54
C GLU A 68 -4.71 13.95 -22.98
N GLY A 69 -5.30 13.60 -21.84
CA GLY A 69 -5.03 12.36 -21.14
C GLY A 69 -3.72 12.40 -20.34
N TRP A 70 -3.09 11.23 -20.20
CA TRP A 70 -1.83 11.05 -19.50
C TRP A 70 -0.65 11.57 -20.32
N SER A 71 0.25 12.29 -19.65
CA SER A 71 1.56 12.63 -20.18
C SER A 71 2.44 11.37 -20.29
N ARG A 72 3.55 11.51 -21.02
CA ARG A 72 4.62 10.50 -20.96
C ARG A 72 5.08 10.33 -19.51
N PRO A 73 5.26 9.08 -19.04
CA PRO A 73 5.77 8.85 -17.70
C PRO A 73 7.25 9.22 -17.64
N GLN A 74 7.70 9.67 -16.48
CA GLN A 74 9.07 10.14 -16.26
C GLN A 74 9.65 9.53 -14.99
N ILE A 75 10.93 9.18 -15.00
CA ILE A 75 11.75 8.98 -13.79
C ILE A 75 12.76 10.11 -13.74
N THR A 76 12.81 10.83 -12.62
CA THR A 76 13.70 11.98 -12.44
C THR A 76 14.30 11.98 -11.04
N PRO A 77 15.32 12.81 -10.76
CA PRO A 77 15.77 13.03 -9.38
C PRO A 77 14.60 13.51 -8.52
N LEU A 78 14.58 13.05 -7.26
CA LEU A 78 13.57 13.42 -6.28
C LEU A 78 13.50 14.94 -6.14
N ARG A 79 12.28 15.48 -6.22
CA ARG A 79 12.04 16.93 -6.17
C ARG A 79 10.70 17.25 -5.54
N ASP A 80 10.58 18.47 -5.06
CA ASP A 80 9.30 19.00 -4.57
C ASP A 80 8.27 19.11 -5.70
N ILE A 81 7.01 18.87 -5.34
CA ILE A 81 5.88 19.04 -6.26
C ILE A 81 5.37 20.48 -6.16
N LYS A 82 5.50 21.24 -7.26
CA LYS A 82 4.84 22.54 -7.40
C LYS A 82 3.36 22.33 -7.69
N ILE A 83 2.49 22.77 -6.78
CA ILE A 83 1.04 22.62 -6.90
C ILE A 83 0.33 23.97 -6.71
N HIS A 84 -0.76 24.19 -7.44
CA HIS A 84 -1.60 25.39 -7.27
C HIS A 84 -2.30 25.33 -5.90
N PRO A 85 -2.39 26.44 -5.14
CA PRO A 85 -2.98 26.44 -3.80
C PRO A 85 -4.48 26.08 -3.79
N GLY A 86 -5.17 26.24 -4.91
CA GLY A 86 -6.56 25.81 -5.09
C GLY A 86 -6.73 24.34 -5.47
N ALA A 87 -5.67 23.51 -5.49
CA ALA A 87 -5.75 22.12 -5.91
C ALA A 87 -6.67 21.28 -5.01
N LYS A 88 -7.56 20.48 -5.60
CA LYS A 88 -8.55 19.68 -4.84
C LYS A 88 -7.94 18.75 -3.80
N VAL A 89 -6.72 18.24 -4.00
CA VAL A 89 -6.01 17.46 -2.97
C VAL A 89 -5.88 18.23 -1.64
N LEU A 90 -5.63 19.54 -1.69
CA LEU A 90 -5.40 20.37 -0.52
C LEU A 90 -6.70 20.75 0.23
N HIS A 91 -7.85 20.67 -0.45
CA HIS A 91 -9.13 21.16 0.10
C HIS A 91 -10.15 20.03 0.35
N TYR A 92 -10.15 18.99 -0.48
CA TYR A 92 -11.18 17.95 -0.49
C TYR A 92 -10.63 16.53 -0.39
N ALA A 93 -9.33 16.38 -0.09
CA ALA A 93 -8.66 15.08 -0.01
C ALA A 93 -8.90 14.21 -1.27
N SER A 94 -8.88 14.84 -2.45
CA SER A 94 -8.89 14.14 -3.74
C SER A 94 -7.53 13.47 -3.94
N GLU A 95 -7.31 12.40 -3.18
CA GLU A 95 -6.04 11.69 -3.11
C GLU A 95 -6.19 10.24 -2.65
N LEU A 96 -5.28 9.42 -3.16
CA LEU A 96 -5.12 8.03 -2.77
C LEU A 96 -3.66 7.64 -2.83
N PHE A 97 -3.33 6.55 -2.14
CA PHE A 97 -1.97 6.02 -2.15
C PHE A 97 -1.97 4.49 -2.08
N GLU A 98 -0.82 3.92 -2.43
CA GLU A 98 -0.51 2.52 -2.20
C GLU A 98 0.70 2.34 -1.29
N GLY A 99 0.86 1.09 -0.82
CA GLY A 99 1.99 0.70 -0.01
C GLY A 99 2.40 -0.73 -0.30
N MET A 100 3.59 -0.88 -0.87
CA MET A 100 4.20 -2.18 -1.14
C MET A 100 5.70 -2.13 -0.90
N LYS A 101 6.37 -3.26 -1.07
CA LYS A 101 7.79 -3.41 -0.73
C LYS A 101 8.56 -4.17 -1.79
N ALA A 102 9.81 -3.77 -1.98
CA ALA A 102 10.83 -4.55 -2.63
C ALA A 102 11.80 -5.14 -1.59
N TYR A 103 12.17 -6.39 -1.80
CA TYR A 103 13.06 -7.14 -0.91
C TYR A 103 14.26 -7.64 -1.69
N ARG A 104 15.46 -7.48 -1.11
CA ARG A 104 16.67 -8.14 -1.62
C ARG A 104 16.73 -9.54 -1.03
N GLY A 105 16.67 -10.54 -1.91
CA GLY A 105 16.74 -11.95 -1.52
C GLY A 105 18.14 -12.37 -1.08
N VAL A 106 18.23 -13.56 -0.48
CA VAL A 106 19.51 -14.21 -0.13
C VAL A 106 20.40 -14.49 -1.35
N ASP A 107 19.80 -14.54 -2.54
CA ASP A 107 20.46 -14.66 -3.83
C ASP A 107 20.79 -13.30 -4.48
N ASN A 108 20.70 -12.23 -3.69
CA ASN A 108 20.90 -10.84 -4.10
C ASN A 108 19.92 -10.31 -5.17
N ARG A 109 18.88 -11.08 -5.55
CA ARG A 109 17.84 -10.63 -6.50
C ARG A 109 16.77 -9.82 -5.78
N ILE A 110 16.37 -8.70 -6.37
CA ILE A 110 15.31 -7.84 -5.85
C ILE A 110 13.95 -8.37 -6.33
N ARG A 111 12.97 -8.45 -5.43
CA ARG A 111 11.62 -8.94 -5.71
C ARG A 111 10.54 -8.04 -5.13
N LEU A 112 9.46 -7.85 -5.88
CA LEU A 112 8.21 -7.28 -5.39
C LEU A 112 7.32 -8.39 -4.84
N PHE A 113 6.54 -8.09 -3.81
CA PHE A 113 5.57 -9.04 -3.26
C PHE A 113 4.15 -8.68 -3.72
N ARG A 114 3.59 -9.52 -4.60
CA ARG A 114 2.22 -9.42 -5.15
C ARG A 114 1.81 -8.00 -5.61
N PRO A 115 2.66 -7.28 -6.39
CA PRO A 115 2.39 -5.89 -6.79
C PRO A 115 1.09 -5.71 -7.59
N GLU A 116 0.67 -6.74 -8.32
CA GLU A 116 -0.58 -6.76 -9.08
C GLU A 116 -1.82 -6.51 -8.19
N MET A 117 -1.82 -7.03 -6.96
CA MET A 117 -2.91 -6.79 -6.01
C MET A 117 -2.94 -5.35 -5.51
N ASN A 118 -1.76 -4.73 -5.32
CA ASN A 118 -1.67 -3.31 -4.98
C ASN A 118 -2.21 -2.45 -6.11
N MET A 119 -1.85 -2.74 -7.37
CA MET A 119 -2.35 -1.99 -8.52
C MET A 119 -3.87 -2.14 -8.68
N ALA A 120 -4.40 -3.36 -8.51
CA ALA A 120 -5.85 -3.59 -8.55
C ALA A 120 -6.59 -2.77 -7.48
N ARG A 121 -6.04 -2.68 -6.25
CA ARG A 121 -6.60 -1.84 -5.19
C ARG A 121 -6.45 -0.34 -5.48
N MET A 122 -5.33 0.08 -6.07
CA MET A 122 -5.09 1.47 -6.46
C MET A 122 -6.12 1.93 -7.49
N ARG A 123 -6.32 1.16 -8.56
CA ARG A 123 -7.32 1.45 -9.61
C ARG A 123 -8.75 1.50 -9.07
N ARG A 124 -9.12 0.52 -8.22
CA ARG A 124 -10.42 0.53 -7.54
C ARG A 124 -10.61 1.79 -6.68
N THR A 125 -9.54 2.24 -6.01
CA THR A 125 -9.56 3.47 -5.23
C THR A 125 -9.63 4.72 -6.12
N ALA A 126 -8.94 4.72 -7.27
CA ALA A 126 -8.98 5.82 -8.24
C ALA A 126 -10.38 6.02 -8.79
N HIS A 127 -11.04 4.92 -9.18
CA HIS A 127 -12.44 4.94 -9.58
C HIS A 127 -13.35 5.50 -8.48
N ARG A 128 -13.19 5.08 -7.22
CA ARG A 128 -13.99 5.61 -6.10
C ARG A 128 -13.75 7.09 -5.83
N ALA A 129 -12.53 7.56 -6.08
CA ALA A 129 -12.11 8.96 -5.92
C ALA A 129 -12.42 9.84 -7.14
N ALA A 130 -13.04 9.29 -8.20
CA ALA A 130 -13.25 9.95 -9.48
C ALA A 130 -11.94 10.51 -10.09
N LEU A 131 -10.82 9.82 -9.86
CA LEU A 131 -9.51 10.13 -10.44
C LEU A 131 -9.29 9.24 -11.69
N PRO A 132 -8.42 9.66 -12.63
CA PRO A 132 -8.20 8.93 -13.86
C PRO A 132 -7.68 7.51 -13.59
N ASP A 133 -8.18 6.57 -14.38
CA ASP A 133 -7.68 5.20 -14.40
C ASP A 133 -6.37 5.11 -15.20
N PHE A 134 -5.66 3.99 -15.04
CA PHE A 134 -4.39 3.71 -15.71
C PHE A 134 -4.17 2.20 -15.86
N ASP A 135 -3.23 1.81 -16.71
CA ASP A 135 -2.83 0.42 -16.87
C ASP A 135 -1.90 -0.03 -15.73
N ALA A 136 -2.32 -1.09 -15.03
CA ALA A 136 -1.63 -1.64 -13.88
C ALA A 136 -0.25 -2.21 -14.23
N GLU A 137 -0.12 -2.87 -15.37
CA GLU A 137 1.14 -3.51 -15.80
C GLU A 137 2.15 -2.45 -16.21
N GLU A 138 1.71 -1.38 -16.88
CA GLU A 138 2.57 -0.27 -17.27
C GLU A 138 3.17 0.43 -16.05
N LEU A 139 2.36 0.68 -15.01
CA LEU A 139 2.88 1.25 -13.76
C LEU A 139 3.85 0.31 -13.03
N ILE A 140 3.58 -1.00 -13.01
CA ILE A 140 4.52 -1.98 -12.41
C ILE A 140 5.87 -1.95 -13.13
N LYS A 141 5.89 -1.93 -14.46
CA LYS A 141 7.14 -1.86 -15.25
C LYS A 141 7.93 -0.59 -14.93
N ILE A 142 7.26 0.57 -14.85
CA ILE A 142 7.90 1.85 -14.49
C ILE A 142 8.48 1.81 -13.06
N ILE A 143 7.75 1.22 -12.11
CA ILE A 143 8.24 1.04 -10.74
C ILE A 143 9.47 0.12 -10.71
N CYS A 144 9.49 -0.95 -11.51
CA CYS A 144 10.66 -1.82 -11.65
C CYS A 144 11.87 -1.06 -12.21
N ASP A 145 11.70 -0.19 -13.19
CA ASP A 145 12.78 0.64 -13.74
C ASP A 145 13.30 1.66 -12.71
N GLN A 146 12.40 2.31 -11.94
CA GLN A 146 12.80 3.21 -10.85
C GLN A 146 13.62 2.45 -9.79
N ILE A 147 13.15 1.28 -9.36
CA ILE A 147 13.87 0.44 -8.38
C ILE A 147 15.20 -0.07 -8.94
N SER A 148 15.28 -0.35 -10.23
CA SER A 148 16.53 -0.77 -10.87
C SER A 148 17.57 0.35 -10.86
N LEU A 149 17.12 1.59 -11.08
CA LEU A 149 17.97 2.79 -10.98
C LEU A 149 18.41 3.04 -9.53
N ASP A 150 17.50 2.84 -8.58
CA ASP A 150 17.71 3.00 -7.13
C ASP A 150 18.08 1.69 -6.41
N GLN A 151 18.61 0.68 -7.10
CA GLN A 151 18.72 -0.67 -6.52
C GLN A 151 19.59 -0.71 -5.24
N GLU A 152 20.59 0.17 -5.15
CA GLU A 152 21.47 0.28 -3.98
C GLU A 152 20.75 0.80 -2.73
N TRP A 153 19.57 1.42 -2.89
CA TRP A 153 18.69 1.78 -1.79
C TRP A 153 17.90 0.60 -1.22
N VAL A 154 17.80 -0.52 -1.96
CA VAL A 154 17.19 -1.76 -1.43
C VAL A 154 18.15 -2.37 -0.40
N PRO A 155 17.78 -2.38 0.90
CA PRO A 155 18.73 -2.73 1.96
C PRO A 155 19.38 -4.09 1.77
N TYR A 156 20.70 -4.16 2.04
CA TYR A 156 21.44 -5.42 2.16
C TYR A 156 21.15 -6.09 3.51
N SER A 157 19.90 -6.49 3.71
CA SER A 157 19.40 -7.03 4.97
C SER A 157 18.20 -7.94 4.71
N THR A 158 18.14 -9.07 5.43
CA THR A 158 17.00 -10.00 5.38
C THR A 158 15.83 -9.55 6.26
N THR A 159 15.99 -8.47 7.03
CA THR A 159 14.98 -7.95 7.96
C THR A 159 14.49 -6.55 7.59
N SER A 160 15.01 -5.98 6.50
CA SER A 160 14.68 -4.64 6.02
C SER A 160 14.20 -4.71 4.57
N SER A 161 13.63 -3.62 4.06
CA SER A 161 13.03 -3.58 2.71
C SER A 161 13.08 -2.17 2.15
N LEU A 162 12.91 -2.04 0.83
CA LEU A 162 12.58 -0.75 0.22
C LEU A 162 11.06 -0.61 0.19
N TYR A 163 10.53 0.42 0.82
CA TYR A 163 9.11 0.74 0.75
C TYR A 163 8.82 1.56 -0.51
N ILE A 164 7.69 1.26 -1.16
CA ILE A 164 7.25 1.88 -2.41
C ILE A 164 5.89 2.53 -2.15
N ARG A 165 5.79 3.82 -2.46
CA ARG A 165 4.62 4.68 -2.22
C ARG A 165 4.11 5.27 -3.54
N PRO A 166 3.32 4.53 -4.32
CA PRO A 166 2.51 5.12 -5.39
C PRO A 166 1.46 6.05 -4.78
N THR A 167 1.20 7.19 -5.41
CA THR A 167 0.26 8.21 -4.96
C THR A 167 -0.39 8.87 -6.16
N LEU A 168 -1.70 9.10 -6.11
CA LEU A 168 -2.47 9.76 -7.16
C LEU A 168 -3.32 10.87 -6.53
N ILE A 169 -3.15 12.10 -7.03
CA ILE A 169 -3.76 13.32 -6.47
C ILE A 169 -4.48 14.12 -7.55
N GLY A 170 -5.61 14.74 -7.19
CA GLY A 170 -6.30 15.73 -8.03
C GLY A 170 -5.63 17.11 -7.92
N THR A 171 -5.21 17.68 -9.04
CA THR A 171 -4.36 18.89 -9.10
C THR A 171 -5.05 20.11 -9.69
N ASP A 172 -6.33 20.01 -10.05
CA ASP A 172 -7.03 21.08 -10.76
C ASP A 172 -7.15 22.35 -9.90
N PRO A 173 -6.89 23.55 -10.47
CA PRO A 173 -6.74 24.78 -9.70
C PRO A 173 -8.09 25.43 -9.35
N THR A 174 -9.04 24.66 -8.81
CA THR A 174 -10.40 25.13 -8.55
C THR A 174 -10.92 24.73 -7.17
N LEU A 175 -11.61 25.66 -6.50
CA LEU A 175 -12.33 25.42 -5.25
C LEU A 175 -13.75 24.84 -5.45
N GLY A 176 -14.14 24.54 -6.69
CA GLY A 176 -15.41 23.88 -6.95
C GLY A 176 -15.35 22.42 -6.50
N VAL A 177 -16.38 21.93 -5.83
CA VAL A 177 -16.50 20.48 -5.57
C VAL A 177 -17.08 19.84 -6.83
N GLY A 178 -16.23 19.16 -7.61
CA GLY A 178 -16.59 18.57 -8.89
C GLY A 178 -15.55 17.54 -9.35
N PHE A 179 -15.73 16.99 -10.55
CA PHE A 179 -14.77 16.04 -11.12
C PHE A 179 -13.39 16.70 -11.32
N PRO A 180 -12.29 16.03 -10.94
CA PRO A 180 -10.95 16.51 -11.25
C PRO A 180 -10.73 16.56 -12.76
N VAL A 181 -10.27 17.69 -13.28
CA VAL A 181 -9.88 17.87 -14.70
C VAL A 181 -8.37 17.80 -14.92
N SER A 182 -7.61 17.68 -13.82
CA SER A 182 -6.18 17.35 -13.85
C SER A 182 -5.79 16.54 -12.63
N ALA A 183 -4.82 15.66 -12.79
CA ALA A 183 -4.29 14.81 -11.74
C ALA A 183 -2.80 14.55 -11.93
N LYS A 184 -2.15 14.06 -10.88
CA LYS A 184 -0.75 13.62 -10.92
C LYS A 184 -0.61 12.28 -10.22
N LEU A 185 -0.02 11.31 -10.92
CA LEU A 185 0.46 10.06 -10.34
C LEU A 185 1.96 10.20 -10.08
N PHE A 186 2.44 9.82 -8.90
CA PHE A 186 3.86 9.74 -8.61
C PHE A 186 4.21 8.58 -7.68
N VAL A 187 5.47 8.16 -7.68
CA VAL A 187 5.98 7.05 -6.86
C VAL A 187 7.23 7.50 -6.12
N LEU A 188 7.16 7.45 -4.80
CA LEU A 188 8.33 7.61 -3.93
C LEU A 188 8.82 6.24 -3.47
N THR A 189 10.13 6.11 -3.28
CA THR A 189 10.71 4.93 -2.63
C THR A 189 11.64 5.35 -1.50
N GLY A 190 11.85 4.46 -0.53
CA GLY A 190 12.77 4.71 0.57
C GLY A 190 12.98 3.48 1.45
N PRO A 191 14.17 3.34 2.07
CA PRO A 191 14.49 2.18 2.89
C PRO A 191 13.69 2.20 4.20
N VAL A 192 13.23 1.03 4.64
CA VAL A 192 12.57 0.84 5.93
C VAL A 192 13.15 -0.37 6.65
N GLY A 193 13.43 -0.21 7.93
CA GLY A 193 13.85 -1.28 8.83
C GLY A 193 12.68 -2.07 9.41
N GLN A 194 12.91 -2.68 10.56
CA GLN A 194 11.86 -3.36 11.31
C GLN A 194 10.83 -2.36 11.83
N TYR A 195 9.55 -2.74 11.79
CA TYR A 195 8.45 -1.87 12.22
C TYR A 195 8.47 -1.60 13.74
N TYR A 196 8.98 -2.54 14.54
CA TYR A 196 9.21 -2.38 15.97
C TYR A 196 10.69 -2.53 16.29
N ALA A 197 11.29 -1.49 16.87
CA ALA A 197 12.71 -1.45 17.27
C ALA A 197 13.10 -2.54 18.29
N THR A 198 12.11 -3.18 18.91
CA THR A 198 12.26 -4.21 19.93
C THR A 198 12.03 -5.64 19.42
N GLY A 199 11.79 -5.84 18.12
CA GLY A 199 11.49 -7.17 17.53
C GLY A 199 10.03 -7.60 17.71
N PHE A 200 9.80 -8.90 17.96
CA PHE A 200 8.47 -9.52 18.18
C PHE A 200 7.83 -9.17 19.54
N GLN A 201 7.97 -7.93 20.02
CA GLN A 201 7.30 -7.52 21.26
C GLN A 201 5.81 -7.26 21.01
N PRO A 202 4.93 -7.76 21.89
CA PRO A 202 3.51 -7.45 21.81
C PRO A 202 3.27 -5.96 22.01
N ILE A 203 2.23 -5.44 21.35
CA ILE A 203 1.78 -4.05 21.48
C ILE A 203 0.50 -3.98 22.31
N ARG A 204 0.31 -2.86 23.01
CA ARG A 204 -0.92 -2.49 23.69
C ARG A 204 -1.82 -1.71 22.74
N LEU A 205 -3.10 -2.06 22.73
CA LEU A 205 -4.11 -1.46 21.87
C LEU A 205 -5.10 -0.64 22.69
N LEU A 206 -5.45 0.54 22.22
CA LEU A 206 -6.61 1.29 22.73
C LEU A 206 -7.85 0.79 21.99
N ALA A 207 -8.79 0.15 22.71
CA ALA A 207 -10.11 -0.17 22.19
C ALA A 207 -11.12 0.79 22.82
N ASP A 208 -11.66 1.70 22.02
CA ASP A 208 -12.58 2.73 22.50
C ASP A 208 -13.68 2.96 21.46
N ALA A 209 -14.89 2.52 21.78
CA ALA A 209 -16.03 2.50 20.85
C ALA A 209 -16.54 3.91 20.49
N GLN A 210 -16.09 4.96 21.19
CA GLN A 210 -16.43 6.33 20.84
C GLN A 210 -15.85 6.76 19.47
N TYR A 211 -14.81 6.07 18.99
CA TYR A 211 -14.13 6.39 17.74
C TYR A 211 -14.38 5.33 16.67
N VAL A 212 -14.90 5.76 15.53
CA VAL A 212 -15.18 4.89 14.39
C VAL A 212 -14.23 5.23 13.24
N ARG A 213 -13.48 4.23 12.75
CA ARG A 213 -12.56 4.40 11.62
C ARG A 213 -13.29 4.54 10.28
N ALA A 214 -14.32 3.71 10.10
CA ALA A 214 -15.07 3.58 8.86
C ALA A 214 -16.47 3.04 9.15
N PHE A 215 -17.40 3.27 8.23
CA PHE A 215 -18.79 2.84 8.32
C PHE A 215 -19.29 2.33 6.96
N PRO A 216 -20.31 1.44 6.92
CA PRO A 216 -20.91 0.94 5.69
C PRO A 216 -21.43 2.07 4.80
N GLY A 217 -21.17 1.98 3.50
CA GLY A 217 -21.44 3.07 2.55
C GLY A 217 -20.37 4.17 2.52
N GLY A 218 -19.46 4.18 3.50
CA GLY A 218 -18.28 5.05 3.52
C GLY A 218 -17.18 4.60 2.55
N VAL A 219 -15.94 4.98 2.85
CA VAL A 219 -14.77 4.70 1.99
C VAL A 219 -13.68 3.87 2.67
N GLY A 220 -13.99 3.19 3.78
CA GLY A 220 -13.01 2.43 4.58
C GLY A 220 -12.30 1.28 3.85
N ALA A 221 -12.94 0.70 2.83
CA ALA A 221 -12.38 -0.34 1.96
C ALA A 221 -11.47 0.18 0.83
N PHE A 222 -11.25 1.49 0.77
CA PHE A 222 -10.44 2.17 -0.24
C PHE A 222 -9.27 2.90 0.42
N LYS A 223 -8.12 2.96 -0.27
CA LYS A 223 -6.88 3.50 0.31
C LYS A 223 -6.75 5.02 0.09
N MET A 224 -7.81 5.75 0.45
CA MET A 224 -7.90 7.21 0.32
C MET A 224 -7.29 7.92 1.52
N GLY A 225 -6.65 9.08 1.31
CA GLY A 225 -6.00 9.85 2.39
C GLY A 225 -6.95 10.26 3.53
N CYS A 226 -8.21 10.56 3.19
CA CYS A 226 -9.24 10.95 4.15
C CYS A 226 -9.55 9.90 5.23
N ASN A 227 -9.25 8.61 4.99
CA ASN A 227 -9.42 7.55 5.99
C ASN A 227 -8.33 7.56 7.08
N TYR A 228 -7.25 8.32 6.89
CA TYR A 228 -6.09 8.31 7.78
C TYR A 228 -5.99 9.60 8.59
N ALA A 229 -6.27 10.77 8.00
CA ALA A 229 -6.11 12.05 8.69
C ALA A 229 -6.88 12.12 10.05
N PRO A 230 -8.15 11.67 10.16
CA PRO A 230 -8.87 11.68 11.44
C PRO A 230 -8.26 10.74 12.49
N THR A 231 -7.57 9.68 12.07
CA THR A 231 -6.99 8.68 12.96
C THR A 231 -5.77 9.19 13.74
N ILE A 232 -5.13 10.25 13.26
CA ILE A 232 -3.91 10.81 13.86
C ILE A 232 -4.19 11.28 15.29
N TRP A 233 -5.31 11.97 15.50
CA TRP A 233 -5.70 12.46 16.82
C TRP A 233 -6.04 11.29 17.77
N VAL A 234 -6.75 10.27 17.29
CA VAL A 234 -7.03 9.06 18.08
C VAL A 234 -5.74 8.30 18.44
N GLY A 235 -4.76 8.28 17.52
CA GLY A 235 -3.43 7.74 17.80
C GLY A 235 -2.70 8.49 18.92
N LYS A 236 -2.88 9.82 19.01
CA LYS A 236 -2.36 10.62 20.13
C LYS A 236 -3.04 10.25 21.45
N GLU A 237 -4.35 10.04 21.46
CA GLU A 237 -5.10 9.57 22.63
C GLU A 237 -4.64 8.17 23.08
N ALA A 238 -4.41 7.26 22.14
CA ALA A 238 -3.83 5.94 22.42
C ALA A 238 -2.45 6.06 23.06
N ALA A 239 -1.56 6.89 22.51
CA ALA A 239 -0.23 7.12 23.05
C ALA A 239 -0.28 7.71 24.48
N ALA A 240 -1.19 8.65 24.75
CA ALA A 240 -1.40 9.21 26.09
C ALA A 240 -1.83 8.14 27.13
N LYS A 241 -2.44 7.05 26.67
CA LYS A 241 -2.82 5.88 27.49
C LYS A 241 -1.80 4.74 27.45
N ASN A 242 -0.58 4.99 26.97
CA ASN A 242 0.52 4.01 26.81
C ASN A 242 0.19 2.84 25.84
N CYS A 243 -0.76 3.04 24.93
CA CYS A 243 -1.07 2.15 23.82
C CYS A 243 -0.29 2.56 22.57
N GLN A 244 0.20 1.59 21.80
CA GLN A 244 1.00 1.85 20.59
C GLN A 244 0.11 2.01 19.36
N GLN A 245 -1.08 1.41 19.37
CA GLN A 245 -2.04 1.40 18.27
C GLN A 245 -3.48 1.43 18.81
N VAL A 246 -4.44 1.61 17.90
CA VAL A 246 -5.88 1.60 18.17
C VAL A 246 -6.46 0.27 17.67
N LEU A 247 -7.29 -0.38 18.47
CA LEU A 247 -8.17 -1.47 18.02
C LEU A 247 -9.50 -0.83 17.62
N TRP A 248 -9.80 -0.83 16.32
CA TRP A 248 -10.99 -0.17 15.80
C TRP A 248 -12.23 -1.03 16.01
N LEU A 249 -13.19 -0.48 16.75
CA LEU A 249 -14.49 -1.07 17.03
C LEU A 249 -15.57 -0.43 16.13
N TYR A 250 -16.59 -1.19 15.80
CA TYR A 250 -17.69 -0.73 14.97
C TYR A 250 -19.05 -1.24 15.47
N GLY A 251 -20.07 -0.37 15.40
CA GLY A 251 -21.45 -0.71 15.71
C GLY A 251 -21.74 -0.91 17.21
N GLU A 252 -23.00 -1.14 17.53
CA GLU A 252 -23.48 -1.32 18.91
C GLU A 252 -22.90 -2.58 19.58
N GLN A 253 -22.55 -3.58 18.79
CA GLN A 253 -21.96 -4.84 19.25
C GLN A 253 -20.44 -4.74 19.45
N GLU A 254 -19.84 -3.57 19.23
CA GLU A 254 -18.38 -3.35 19.34
C GLU A 254 -17.60 -4.39 18.52
N GLU A 255 -18.01 -4.59 17.27
CA GLU A 255 -17.36 -5.49 16.33
C GLU A 255 -15.92 -5.04 16.08
N ILE A 256 -14.99 -5.99 16.15
CA ILE A 256 -13.59 -5.72 15.85
C ILE A 256 -13.41 -5.62 14.33
N THR A 257 -12.71 -4.58 13.88
CA THR A 257 -12.46 -4.34 12.44
C THR A 257 -10.98 -4.42 12.07
N GLU A 258 -10.15 -3.53 12.61
CA GLU A 258 -8.73 -3.39 12.25
C GLU A 258 -7.88 -2.95 13.47
N VAL A 259 -6.56 -3.12 13.38
CA VAL A 259 -5.58 -2.61 14.37
C VAL A 259 -4.74 -1.52 13.71
N GLY A 260 -4.96 -0.27 14.08
CA GLY A 260 -4.26 0.87 13.49
C GLY A 260 -4.52 0.95 11.98
N THR A 261 -3.49 0.67 11.18
CA THR A 261 -3.58 0.57 9.72
C THR A 261 -3.37 -0.87 9.20
N MET A 262 -3.62 -1.87 10.04
CA MET A 262 -3.42 -3.29 9.76
C MET A 262 -4.74 -4.06 9.89
N ASN A 263 -4.92 -5.08 9.05
CA ASN A 263 -5.97 -6.07 9.28
C ASN A 263 -5.65 -6.87 10.56
N ILE A 264 -6.70 -7.37 11.22
CA ILE A 264 -6.59 -8.17 12.43
C ILE A 264 -6.90 -9.64 12.15
N PHE A 265 -6.14 -10.52 12.79
CA PHE A 265 -6.40 -11.95 12.88
C PHE A 265 -6.41 -12.37 14.33
N VAL A 266 -7.26 -13.34 14.66
CA VAL A 266 -7.29 -14.00 15.96
C VAL A 266 -7.14 -15.49 15.71
N PHE A 267 -6.18 -16.10 16.39
CA PHE A 267 -6.02 -17.55 16.41
C PHE A 267 -6.45 -18.06 17.78
N TRP A 268 -7.51 -18.87 17.81
CA TRP A 268 -8.17 -19.27 19.04
C TRP A 268 -8.79 -20.67 18.93
N LYS A 269 -9.28 -21.18 20.06
CA LYS A 269 -10.25 -22.26 20.08
C LYS A 269 -11.66 -21.65 19.99
N ASN A 270 -12.44 -21.99 18.96
CA ASN A 270 -13.80 -21.48 18.80
C ASN A 270 -14.76 -22.11 19.83
N THR A 271 -16.04 -21.71 19.81
CA THR A 271 -17.07 -22.22 20.74
C THR A 271 -17.43 -23.70 20.51
N GLU A 272 -17.11 -24.25 19.34
CA GLU A 272 -17.28 -25.66 19.00
C GLU A 272 -16.07 -26.51 19.43
N GLY A 273 -15.02 -25.86 19.96
CA GLY A 273 -13.81 -26.52 20.42
C GLY A 273 -12.77 -26.76 19.33
N GLU A 274 -12.92 -26.17 18.15
CA GLU A 274 -11.98 -26.30 17.03
C GLU A 274 -10.93 -25.19 17.07
N MET A 275 -9.69 -25.50 16.66
CA MET A 275 -8.71 -24.46 16.40
C MET A 275 -9.10 -23.68 15.15
N GLU A 276 -9.10 -22.35 15.25
CA GLU A 276 -9.59 -21.46 14.20
C GLU A 276 -8.74 -20.20 14.08
N LEU A 277 -8.40 -19.83 12.84
CA LEU A 277 -7.91 -18.52 12.45
C LEU A 277 -9.08 -17.71 11.90
N ILE A 278 -9.51 -16.70 12.66
CA ILE A 278 -10.62 -15.81 12.29
C ILE A 278 -10.13 -14.40 11.98
N THR A 279 -10.73 -13.79 10.96
CA THR A 279 -10.56 -12.37 10.61
C THR A 279 -11.92 -11.78 10.22
N PRO A 280 -12.18 -10.48 10.45
CA PRO A 280 -13.44 -9.89 10.04
C PRO A 280 -13.63 -9.88 8.50
N PRO A 281 -14.88 -9.99 7.99
CA PRO A 281 -15.19 -10.09 6.56
C PRO A 281 -15.12 -8.73 5.85
N LEU A 282 -15.05 -8.74 4.52
CA LEU A 282 -14.93 -7.53 3.68
C LEU A 282 -16.29 -6.97 3.20
N ASP A 283 -17.38 -7.67 3.46
CA ASP A 283 -18.73 -7.42 2.91
C ASP A 283 -19.33 -6.06 3.31
N LYS A 284 -19.07 -5.58 4.53
CA LYS A 284 -19.57 -4.29 5.04
C LYS A 284 -18.84 -3.08 4.46
N GLY A 285 -17.71 -3.25 3.78
CA GLY A 285 -16.91 -2.15 3.22
C GLY A 285 -16.17 -1.29 4.26
N VAL A 286 -16.10 -1.73 5.52
CA VAL A 286 -15.42 -1.02 6.62
C VAL A 286 -13.96 -1.43 6.82
N ILE A 287 -13.50 -2.43 6.07
CA ILE A 287 -12.15 -3.04 6.20
C ILE A 287 -11.40 -2.85 4.89
N LEU A 288 -10.14 -2.44 4.99
CA LEU A 288 -9.29 -2.36 3.82
C LEU A 288 -8.85 -3.79 3.42
N PRO A 289 -9.10 -4.25 2.19
CA PRO A 289 -8.64 -5.57 1.76
C PRO A 289 -7.11 -5.57 1.58
N GLY A 290 -6.40 -5.96 2.64
CA GLY A 290 -4.95 -6.01 2.67
C GLY A 290 -4.37 -7.18 1.88
N VAL A 291 -3.22 -6.95 1.25
CA VAL A 291 -2.50 -8.00 0.48
C VAL A 291 -1.95 -9.06 1.44
N THR A 292 -1.44 -8.65 2.61
CA THR A 292 -1.01 -9.57 3.67
C THR A 292 -2.17 -10.37 4.22
N ARG A 293 -3.34 -9.76 4.42
CA ARG A 293 -4.56 -10.47 4.85
C ARG A 293 -4.93 -11.59 3.87
N ASP A 294 -5.00 -11.27 2.58
CA ASP A 294 -5.29 -12.24 1.53
C ASP A 294 -4.27 -13.38 1.51
N SER A 295 -2.98 -13.03 1.57
CA SER A 295 -1.89 -14.02 1.56
C SER A 295 -1.93 -14.96 2.76
N LEU A 296 -2.21 -14.45 3.96
CA LEU A 296 -2.34 -15.27 5.17
C LEU A 296 -3.55 -16.21 5.11
N LEU A 297 -4.69 -15.74 4.58
CA LEU A 297 -5.87 -16.57 4.39
C LEU A 297 -5.60 -17.69 3.38
N GLN A 298 -4.93 -17.38 2.26
CA GLN A 298 -4.56 -18.37 1.26
C GLN A 298 -3.65 -19.45 1.84
N LEU A 299 -2.56 -19.05 2.51
CA LEU A 299 -1.62 -19.99 3.13
C LEU A 299 -2.29 -20.87 4.19
N ALA A 300 -3.09 -20.29 5.08
CA ALA A 300 -3.79 -21.03 6.12
C ALA A 300 -4.77 -22.07 5.54
N ARG A 301 -5.47 -21.72 4.45
CA ARG A 301 -6.37 -22.64 3.74
C ARG A 301 -5.61 -23.75 3.03
N GLU A 302 -4.45 -23.45 2.44
CA GLU A 302 -3.59 -24.43 1.78
C GLU A 302 -3.00 -25.44 2.78
N TRP A 303 -2.67 -25.02 4.01
CA TRP A 303 -2.21 -25.93 5.06
C TRP A 303 -3.32 -26.88 5.52
N GLY A 304 -4.56 -26.40 5.65
CA GLY A 304 -5.70 -27.25 6.02
C GLY A 304 -5.64 -27.83 7.44
N GLU A 305 -4.80 -27.27 8.31
CA GLU A 305 -4.56 -27.78 9.68
C GLU A 305 -5.57 -27.29 10.72
N PHE A 306 -6.30 -26.21 10.42
CA PHE A 306 -7.26 -25.56 11.30
C PHE A 306 -8.34 -24.83 10.49
N LYS A 307 -9.44 -24.47 11.14
CA LYS A 307 -10.56 -23.73 10.51
C LYS A 307 -10.11 -22.31 10.14
N VAL A 308 -10.51 -21.84 8.97
CA VAL A 308 -10.22 -20.47 8.51
C VAL A 308 -11.53 -19.76 8.23
N SER A 309 -11.82 -18.71 9.01
CA SER A 309 -13.11 -18.02 8.99
C SER A 309 -12.96 -16.53 8.69
N GLU A 310 -13.76 -16.05 7.74
CA GLU A 310 -13.98 -14.62 7.52
C GLU A 310 -15.36 -14.26 8.12
N LYS A 311 -15.39 -13.89 9.40
CA LYS A 311 -16.64 -13.70 10.16
C LYS A 311 -16.49 -12.59 11.19
N SER A 312 -17.56 -11.82 11.40
CA SER A 312 -17.61 -10.79 12.44
C SER A 312 -17.47 -11.43 13.83
N PHE A 313 -16.72 -10.74 14.70
CA PHE A 313 -16.64 -11.03 16.13
C PHE A 313 -16.43 -9.71 16.88
N SER A 314 -16.88 -9.68 18.13
CA SER A 314 -16.85 -8.50 18.99
C SER A 314 -15.70 -8.54 19.99
N ILE A 315 -15.43 -7.40 20.62
CA ILE A 315 -14.54 -7.35 21.78
C ILE A 315 -15.05 -8.22 22.94
N HIS A 316 -16.38 -8.41 23.06
CA HIS A 316 -16.98 -9.27 24.06
C HIS A 316 -16.69 -10.76 23.80
N ASP A 317 -16.66 -11.18 22.54
CA ASP A 317 -16.28 -12.55 22.16
C ASP A 317 -14.82 -12.84 22.55
N ILE A 318 -13.92 -11.87 22.35
CA ILE A 318 -12.52 -11.97 22.76
C ILE A 318 -12.39 -12.03 24.27
N LYS A 319 -13.09 -11.17 25.02
CA LYS A 319 -13.10 -11.19 26.48
C LYS A 319 -13.55 -12.54 27.01
N LYS A 320 -14.68 -13.06 26.51
CA LYS A 320 -15.18 -14.39 26.88
C LYS A 320 -14.17 -15.48 26.55
N ALA A 321 -13.53 -15.43 25.38
CA ALA A 321 -12.53 -16.41 24.99
C ALA A 321 -11.26 -16.36 25.86
N LEU A 322 -10.88 -15.20 26.36
CA LEU A 322 -9.79 -15.05 27.34
C LEU A 322 -10.17 -15.63 28.70
N ASP A 323 -11.37 -15.31 29.21
CA ASP A 323 -11.88 -15.83 30.49
C ASP A 323 -11.99 -17.36 30.48
N GLU A 324 -12.30 -17.96 29.32
CA GLU A 324 -12.40 -19.41 29.11
C GLU A 324 -11.06 -20.08 28.72
N GLY A 325 -9.96 -19.33 28.63
CA GLY A 325 -8.64 -19.86 28.25
C GLY A 325 -8.55 -20.37 26.80
N ARG A 326 -9.44 -19.91 25.92
CA ARG A 326 -9.50 -20.28 24.49
C ARG A 326 -8.58 -19.44 23.59
N VAL A 327 -8.08 -18.31 24.09
CA VAL A 327 -7.06 -17.48 23.42
C VAL A 327 -5.78 -17.58 24.23
N SER A 328 -4.67 -17.95 23.59
CA SER A 328 -3.37 -17.99 24.25
C SER A 328 -2.76 -16.59 24.27
N VAL A 329 -2.70 -15.97 25.45
CA VAL A 329 -1.88 -14.77 25.68
C VAL A 329 -0.51 -15.27 26.12
N SER A 330 0.42 -15.44 25.18
CA SER A 330 1.77 -15.83 25.56
C SER A 330 2.48 -14.64 26.21
N ASN A 331 2.53 -14.64 27.54
CA ASN A 331 3.45 -13.77 28.30
C ASN A 331 4.91 -14.31 28.24
N THR A 332 5.21 -15.24 27.34
CA THR A 332 6.54 -15.85 27.20
C THR A 332 6.68 -16.45 25.80
N PRO A 333 7.73 -16.10 25.02
CA PRO A 333 7.97 -16.76 23.75
C PRO A 333 8.44 -18.19 24.04
N ARG A 334 7.53 -19.17 23.88
CA ARG A 334 7.89 -20.59 23.78
C ARG A 334 7.40 -21.12 22.45
N PHE A 335 8.14 -20.83 21.39
CA PHE A 335 8.26 -21.79 20.31
C PHE A 335 9.24 -22.85 20.79
N ARG A 336 8.74 -24.04 21.13
CA ARG A 336 9.62 -25.21 21.27
C ARG A 336 9.90 -25.72 19.86
N SER A 337 11.20 -25.96 19.65
CA SER A 337 11.89 -26.48 18.46
C SER A 337 11.19 -27.62 17.75
#